data_AF-A0A1W9QQT5-F1
#
_entry.id   AF-A0A1W9QQT5-F1
#
_cell.length_a   1.000
_cell.length_b   1.000
_cell.length_c   1.000
_cell.angle_alpha   90.00
_cell.angle_beta   90.00
_cell.angle_gamma   90.00
#
_symmetry.space_group_name_H-M   'P 1'
#
loop_
_entity.id
_entity.type
_entity.pdbx_description
1 polymer ?
#
loop_
_entity_poly.entity_id
_entity_poly.type
_entity_poly.pdbx_seq_one_letter_code
_entity_poly.pdbx_strand_id
1 'polypeptide(L)'
;MITTDIAITGKLAGCGSFTSAVYENVGNDFFNQVNNANLTAAERSFVCWGDFDNDTDLDLILSGINSGGSSFTTVYRNDGSLPNFAPETPENLSFTASGGEVILSWDKAGDTQTPQDGLTYNVCLGTQSGVYDIISPVANMNTGYRKVPAFGNTSLNNMMKIKGLVEGETYYWTVQTIDNTFEGSGYAPEQSFTVVYTGLNQLEEEGFSLFPNPASGEFEIGNLSDDSKNTTVRIYDNTGRKIKELTFTGNSKKIVIDAEGWDAGLYFVNIFTDQKETVIRKIMIK
;
A
#
# COMPACT_ATOMS: atom_id res chain seq x y z
N MET A 1 -1.81 21.70 14.80
CA MET A 1 -0.77 20.76 14.38
C MET A 1 0.43 21.60 14.06
N ILE A 2 1.50 21.44 14.82
CA ILE A 2 2.74 22.21 14.70
C ILE A 2 3.82 21.15 14.56
N THR A 3 4.26 20.92 13.33
CA THR A 3 5.40 20.07 13.05
C THR A 3 6.37 20.89 12.21
N THR A 4 7.63 20.91 12.65
CA THR A 4 8.71 21.50 11.86
C THR A 4 9.02 20.52 10.75
N ASP A 5 8.73 20.90 9.52
CA ASP A 5 8.62 19.92 8.42
C ASP A 5 9.77 20.05 7.41
N ILE A 6 10.40 21.22 7.32
CA ILE A 6 11.41 21.47 6.28
C ILE A 6 12.60 22.23 6.85
N ALA A 7 13.81 21.70 6.63
CA ALA A 7 15.05 22.43 6.78
C ALA A 7 15.67 22.68 5.40
N ILE A 8 16.08 23.92 5.13
CA ILE A 8 16.71 24.35 3.88
C ILE A 8 18.07 24.93 4.20
N THR A 9 19.09 24.52 3.45
CA THR A 9 20.43 25.09 3.52
C THR A 9 20.95 25.40 2.13
N GLY A 10 21.83 26.39 1.99
CA GLY A 10 22.46 26.68 0.70
C GLY A 10 22.86 28.14 0.52
N LYS A 11 22.90 28.56 -0.74
CA LYS A 11 23.39 29.87 -1.16
C LYS A 11 22.28 30.70 -1.80
N LEU A 12 22.12 31.93 -1.34
CA LEU A 12 21.23 32.94 -1.92
C LEU A 12 21.92 33.67 -3.09
N ALA A 13 21.13 34.44 -3.84
CA ALA A 13 21.66 35.29 -4.89
C ALA A 13 22.68 36.30 -4.33
N GLY A 14 23.90 36.30 -4.88
CA GLY A 14 25.00 37.15 -4.43
C GLY A 14 26.23 36.36 -3.97
N CYS A 15 27.37 37.04 -3.87
CA CYS A 15 28.60 36.45 -3.35
C CYS A 15 28.54 36.40 -1.81
N GLY A 16 28.88 35.26 -1.20
CA GLY A 16 28.95 35.12 0.26
C GLY A 16 27.62 35.17 1.01
N SER A 17 26.48 35.12 0.32
CA SER A 17 25.15 35.10 0.94
C SER A 17 24.66 33.67 1.10
N PHE A 18 24.77 33.12 2.31
CA PHE A 18 24.34 31.75 2.63
C PHE A 18 23.05 31.77 3.44
N THR A 19 22.35 30.63 3.47
CA THR A 19 21.10 30.49 4.20
C THR A 19 21.03 29.13 4.87
N SER A 20 20.46 29.12 6.08
CA SER A 20 19.97 27.94 6.77
C SER A 20 18.66 28.35 7.42
N ALA A 21 17.56 27.67 7.11
CA ALA A 21 16.24 28.02 7.59
C ALA A 21 15.43 26.76 7.86
N VAL A 22 14.59 26.81 8.88
CA VAL A 22 13.58 25.80 9.17
C VAL A 22 12.19 26.41 8.97
N TYR A 23 11.27 25.59 8.49
CA TYR A 23 9.90 25.97 8.21
C TYR A 23 8.94 25.00 8.91
N GLU A 24 7.94 25.59 9.54
CA GLU A 24 6.83 24.91 10.20
C GLU A 24 5.67 24.80 9.23
N ASN A 25 5.09 23.62 9.11
CA ASN A 25 3.87 23.43 8.33
C ASN A 25 2.65 23.86 9.15
N VAL A 26 1.91 24.83 8.61
CA VAL A 26 0.70 25.37 9.24
C VAL A 26 -0.58 24.87 8.58
N GLY A 27 -0.47 23.82 7.76
CA GLY A 27 -1.56 23.16 7.05
C GLY A 27 -1.93 23.86 5.73
N ASN A 28 -2.77 23.18 4.93
CA ASN A 28 -3.22 23.64 3.62
C ASN A 28 -2.07 24.04 2.67
N ASP A 29 -0.99 23.27 2.68
CA ASP A 29 0.23 23.51 1.89
C ASP A 29 0.98 24.83 2.21
N PHE A 30 0.72 25.43 3.38
CA PHE A 30 1.42 26.62 3.84
C PHE A 30 2.51 26.30 4.86
N PHE A 31 3.64 26.99 4.71
CA PHE A 31 4.80 26.86 5.58
C PHE A 31 5.26 28.23 6.08
N ASN A 32 5.46 28.35 7.39
CA ASN A 32 5.98 29.56 8.02
C ASN A 32 7.46 29.36 8.38
N GLN A 33 8.31 30.32 8.03
CA GLN A 33 9.70 30.28 8.47
C GLN A 33 9.80 30.51 9.98
N VAL A 34 10.56 29.65 10.68
CA VAL A 34 10.84 29.83 12.10
C VAL A 34 11.97 30.86 12.26
N ASN A 35 11.59 32.09 12.58
CA ASN A 35 12.52 33.24 12.60
C ASN A 35 13.57 33.19 13.74
N ASN A 36 13.30 32.43 14.81
CA ASN A 36 14.16 32.37 15.99
C ASN A 36 14.96 31.06 16.10
N ALA A 37 15.09 30.30 15.02
CA ALA A 37 15.86 29.05 15.01
C ALA A 37 17.38 29.28 15.16
N ASN A 38 17.87 30.50 14.90
CA ASN A 38 19.27 30.90 15.06
C ASN A 38 20.28 29.95 14.38
N LEU A 39 19.90 29.35 13.25
CA LEU A 39 20.77 28.46 12.49
C LEU A 39 21.93 29.23 11.86
N THR A 40 23.11 28.63 11.88
CA THR A 40 24.27 29.18 11.16
C THR A 40 24.03 29.02 9.67
N ALA A 41 24.02 30.14 8.94
CA ALA A 41 23.91 30.13 7.49
C ALA A 41 25.06 29.33 6.83
N ALA A 42 24.73 28.40 5.93
CA ALA A 42 25.69 27.44 5.39
C ALA A 42 25.57 27.22 3.88
N GLU A 43 26.70 27.11 3.18
CA GLU A 43 26.77 26.53 1.84
C GLU A 43 27.59 25.23 1.85
N ARG A 44 27.49 24.45 0.75
CA ARG A 44 28.13 23.11 0.64
C ARG A 44 27.83 22.26 1.89
N SER A 45 26.56 22.28 2.25
CA SER A 45 26.06 21.85 3.55
C SER A 45 25.40 20.49 3.50
N PHE A 46 25.27 19.90 4.68
CA PHE A 46 24.49 18.70 4.95
C PHE A 46 23.59 18.97 6.16
N VAL A 47 22.34 18.53 6.08
CA VAL A 47 21.35 18.66 7.14
C VAL A 47 20.63 17.33 7.35
N CYS A 48 20.39 16.96 8.60
CA CYS A 48 19.63 15.77 8.97
C CYS A 48 18.86 16.00 10.26
N TRP A 49 17.65 15.43 10.32
CA TRP A 49 16.83 15.38 11.52
C TRP A 49 17.12 14.12 12.35
N GLY A 50 16.95 14.21 13.66
CA GLY A 50 16.95 13.07 14.57
C GLY A 50 16.85 13.53 16.02
N ASP A 51 16.30 12.69 16.90
CA ASP A 51 16.24 12.93 18.35
C ASP A 51 17.59 12.53 18.99
N PHE A 52 18.43 13.51 19.37
CA PHE A 52 19.78 13.22 19.88
C PHE A 52 19.86 13.05 21.40
N ASP A 53 18.97 13.68 22.15
CA ASP A 53 18.94 13.60 23.62
C ASP A 53 17.77 12.77 24.17
N ASN A 54 17.02 12.13 23.27
CA ASN A 54 15.97 11.16 23.55
C ASN A 54 14.80 11.78 24.33
N ASP A 55 14.42 13.00 23.95
CA ASP A 55 13.34 13.78 24.54
C ASP A 55 12.05 13.79 23.70
N THR A 56 12.03 13.03 22.59
CA THR A 56 10.92 12.89 21.62
C THR A 56 10.75 14.06 20.66
N ASP A 57 11.69 15.02 20.68
CA ASP A 57 11.79 16.11 19.73
C ASP A 57 12.71 15.72 18.57
N LEU A 58 12.38 16.12 17.33
CA LEU A 58 13.38 16.06 16.27
C LEU A 58 14.35 17.25 16.38
N ASP A 59 15.61 16.94 16.60
CA ASP A 59 16.73 17.89 16.53
C ASP A 59 17.35 17.93 15.13
N LEU A 60 18.23 18.91 14.92
CA LEU A 60 18.87 19.14 13.63
C LEU A 60 20.39 19.09 13.75
N ILE A 61 21.05 18.21 12.98
CA ILE A 61 22.49 18.35 12.71
C ILE A 61 22.69 19.10 11.41
N LEU A 62 23.55 20.12 11.44
CA LEU A 62 23.94 20.92 10.29
C LEU A 62 25.46 20.99 10.21
N SER A 63 26.00 20.64 9.05
CA SER A 63 27.39 20.89 8.69
C SER A 63 27.51 21.64 7.38
N GLY A 64 28.62 22.34 7.17
CA GLY A 64 28.85 23.08 5.93
C GLY A 64 29.93 24.14 6.10
N ILE A 65 29.93 25.11 5.19
CA ILE A 65 30.83 26.27 5.20
C ILE A 65 30.02 27.50 5.56
N ASN A 66 30.42 28.21 6.62
CA ASN A 66 29.78 29.44 7.04
C ASN A 66 30.21 30.65 6.19
N SER A 67 29.56 31.81 6.36
CA SER A 67 29.86 33.03 5.60
C SER A 67 31.31 33.53 5.71
N GLY A 68 32.06 33.10 6.73
CA GLY A 68 33.49 33.37 6.89
C GLY A 68 34.41 32.39 6.16
N GLY A 69 33.86 31.42 5.42
CA GLY A 69 34.62 30.39 4.72
C GLY A 69 35.13 29.25 5.60
N SER A 70 34.70 29.19 6.87
CA SER A 70 35.13 28.14 7.81
C SER A 70 34.14 26.98 7.80
N SER A 71 34.67 25.76 7.76
CA SER A 71 33.86 24.54 7.93
C SER A 71 33.37 24.42 9.37
N PHE A 72 32.14 23.94 9.53
CA PHE A 72 31.55 23.69 10.84
C PHE A 72 30.63 22.46 10.83
N THR A 73 30.40 21.91 12.01
CA THR A 73 29.35 20.93 12.30
C THR A 73 28.74 21.32 13.64
N THR A 74 27.42 21.42 13.70
CA THR A 74 26.69 21.83 14.91
C THR A 74 25.39 21.07 15.00
N VAL A 75 25.06 20.61 16.20
CA VAL A 75 23.75 20.07 16.55
C VAL A 75 22.93 21.20 17.16
N TYR A 76 21.71 21.36 16.67
CA TYR A 76 20.72 22.33 17.14
C TYR A 76 19.62 21.54 17.82
N ARG A 77 19.52 21.68 19.14
CA ARG A 77 18.45 21.08 19.91
C ARG A 77 17.14 21.81 19.66
N ASN A 78 16.08 21.06 19.42
CA ASN A 78 14.73 21.58 19.42
C ASN A 78 14.21 21.54 20.86
N ASP A 79 14.04 22.70 21.50
CA ASP A 79 13.45 22.80 22.84
C ASP A 79 11.92 23.01 22.74
N GLY A 80 11.26 22.19 21.92
CA GLY A 80 9.84 22.32 21.63
C GLY A 80 8.99 22.20 22.90
N SER A 81 7.81 22.82 22.91
CA SER A 81 6.88 22.71 24.05
C SER A 81 5.78 21.66 23.83
N LEU A 82 5.75 21.03 22.66
CA LEU A 82 4.77 20.02 22.30
C LEU A 82 5.49 18.68 22.15
N PRO A 83 5.30 17.75 23.09
CA PRO A 83 5.95 16.44 23.01
C PRO A 83 5.37 15.64 21.85
N ASN A 84 6.19 14.76 21.27
CA ASN A 84 5.70 13.70 20.40
C ASN A 84 5.24 12.51 21.25
N PHE A 85 4.23 11.76 20.79
CA PHE A 85 3.81 10.51 21.42
C PHE A 85 3.95 9.39 20.41
N ALA A 86 4.39 8.23 20.88
CA ALA A 86 4.50 7.06 20.00
C ALA A 86 3.14 6.74 19.37
N PRO A 87 3.12 6.38 18.07
CA PRO A 87 1.89 6.04 17.37
C PRO A 87 1.27 4.75 17.90
N GLU A 88 0.02 4.51 17.56
CA GLU A 88 -0.66 3.26 17.90
C GLU A 88 -0.05 2.06 17.16
N THR A 89 -0.10 0.90 17.78
CA THR A 89 0.35 -0.37 17.19
C THR A 89 -0.63 -0.80 16.09
N PRO A 90 -0.17 -1.39 14.96
CA PRO A 90 -1.07 -1.90 13.92
C PRO A 90 -1.99 -3.01 14.42
N GLU A 91 -3.22 -3.02 13.92
CA GLU A 91 -4.24 -4.01 14.25
C GLU A 91 -4.68 -4.82 13.01
N ASN A 92 -5.44 -5.91 13.24
CA ASN A 92 -6.06 -6.73 12.20
C ASN A 92 -5.08 -7.24 11.12
N LEU A 93 -3.89 -7.67 11.57
CA LEU A 93 -2.90 -8.33 10.73
C LEU A 93 -3.52 -9.55 10.02
N SER A 94 -3.37 -9.60 8.71
CA SER A 94 -3.95 -10.59 7.83
C SER A 94 -2.99 -10.94 6.69
N PHE A 95 -3.21 -12.07 6.04
CA PHE A 95 -2.44 -12.47 4.87
C PHE A 95 -3.31 -13.13 3.79
N THR A 96 -2.84 -13.07 2.55
CA THR A 96 -3.35 -13.88 1.43
C THR A 96 -2.20 -14.54 0.69
N ALA A 97 -2.43 -15.75 0.16
CA ALA A 97 -1.43 -16.50 -0.61
C ALA A 97 -2.05 -17.01 -1.92
N SER A 98 -1.58 -16.47 -3.04
CA SER A 98 -2.07 -16.82 -4.38
C SER A 98 -0.98 -16.62 -5.43
N GLY A 99 -0.94 -17.47 -6.45
CA GLY A 99 -0.06 -17.26 -7.61
C GLY A 99 1.45 -17.21 -7.29
N GLY A 100 1.90 -17.86 -6.21
CA GLY A 100 3.32 -17.81 -5.78
C GLY A 100 3.70 -16.55 -4.99
N GLU A 101 2.72 -15.74 -4.59
CA GLU A 101 2.89 -14.52 -3.81
C GLU A 101 2.14 -14.61 -2.48
N VAL A 102 2.71 -14.00 -1.44
CA VAL A 102 2.03 -13.73 -0.17
C VAL A 102 1.89 -12.23 -0.01
N ILE A 103 0.67 -11.78 0.31
CA ILE A 103 0.40 -10.39 0.67
C ILE A 103 0.11 -10.35 2.15
N LEU A 104 0.90 -9.60 2.91
CA LEU A 104 0.63 -9.25 4.30
C LEU A 104 -0.08 -7.90 4.32
N SER A 105 -1.12 -7.76 5.14
CA SER A 105 -1.91 -6.54 5.27
C SER A 105 -2.35 -6.29 6.70
N TRP A 106 -2.58 -5.03 7.06
CA TRP A 106 -3.06 -4.62 8.38
C TRP A 106 -3.91 -3.36 8.24
N ASP A 107 -4.65 -3.03 9.29
CA ASP A 107 -5.37 -1.76 9.37
C ASP A 107 -4.38 -0.63 9.68
N LYS A 108 -4.59 0.53 9.03
CA LYS A 108 -3.76 1.70 9.30
C LYS A 108 -3.93 2.12 10.77
N ALA A 109 -2.81 2.35 11.44
CA ALA A 109 -2.80 2.81 12.83
C ALA A 109 -3.23 4.28 12.96
N GLY A 110 -3.57 4.71 14.17
CA GLY A 110 -3.74 6.11 14.53
C GLY A 110 -2.49 6.72 15.13
N ASP A 111 -2.42 8.05 15.10
CA ASP A 111 -1.47 8.83 15.88
C ASP A 111 -2.06 10.22 16.19
N THR A 112 -1.62 10.84 17.29
CA THR A 112 -2.15 12.14 17.73
C THR A 112 -1.50 13.30 16.97
N GLN A 113 -0.23 13.17 16.58
CA GLN A 113 0.56 14.22 15.94
C GLN A 113 0.62 14.04 14.41
N THR A 114 0.78 12.80 13.96
CA THR A 114 0.96 12.43 12.56
C THR A 114 -0.37 11.96 11.98
N PRO A 115 -0.85 12.58 10.88
CA PRO A 115 -2.01 12.08 10.18
C PRO A 115 -1.82 10.62 9.76
N GLN A 116 -2.89 9.83 9.81
CA GLN A 116 -2.85 8.39 9.51
C GLN A 116 -2.19 8.05 8.15
N ASP A 117 -2.37 8.90 7.14
CA ASP A 117 -1.77 8.72 5.81
C ASP A 117 -0.29 9.12 5.72
N GLY A 118 0.25 9.75 6.77
CA GLY A 118 1.69 10.02 6.93
C GLY A 118 2.43 8.95 7.71
N LEU A 119 1.73 8.00 8.34
CA LEU A 119 2.36 6.92 9.09
C LEU A 119 3.02 5.92 8.15
N THR A 120 4.18 5.40 8.58
CA THR A 120 4.90 4.34 7.89
C THR A 120 4.99 3.07 8.72
N TYR A 121 5.28 1.94 8.08
CA TYR A 121 5.26 0.65 8.78
C TYR A 121 6.49 -0.20 8.50
N ASN A 122 7.00 -0.86 9.54
CA ASN A 122 8.08 -1.83 9.43
C ASN A 122 7.58 -3.25 9.72
N VAL A 123 7.61 -4.10 8.70
CA VAL A 123 7.30 -5.52 8.79
C VAL A 123 8.55 -6.29 9.25
N CYS A 124 8.37 -7.26 10.13
CA CYS A 124 9.36 -8.29 10.47
C CYS A 124 8.82 -9.65 10.07
N LEU A 125 9.69 -10.55 9.62
CA LEU A 125 9.31 -11.88 9.13
C LEU A 125 10.42 -12.89 9.41
N GLY A 126 10.04 -14.10 9.80
CA GLY A 126 10.97 -15.22 9.83
C GLY A 126 10.32 -16.59 9.92
N THR A 127 11.19 -17.59 10.06
CA THR A 127 10.85 -19.02 9.94
C THR A 127 10.44 -19.66 11.26
N GLN A 128 10.68 -18.99 12.39
CA GLN A 128 10.30 -19.47 13.73
C GLN A 128 9.74 -18.32 14.56
N SER A 129 8.87 -18.64 15.53
CA SER A 129 8.30 -17.62 16.42
C SER A 129 9.40 -16.87 17.17
N GLY A 130 9.32 -15.53 17.14
CA GLY A 130 10.33 -14.65 17.72
C GLY A 130 11.68 -14.61 17.00
N VAL A 131 11.83 -15.33 15.89
CA VAL A 131 13.04 -15.34 15.04
C VAL A 131 12.68 -14.70 13.71
N TYR A 132 13.24 -13.53 13.43
CA TYR A 132 12.98 -12.75 12.22
C TYR A 132 14.19 -12.76 11.28
N ASP A 133 14.48 -13.94 10.74
CA ASP A 133 15.63 -14.26 9.90
C ASP A 133 15.45 -13.92 8.41
N ILE A 134 14.24 -13.53 7.99
CA ILE A 134 13.94 -13.13 6.60
C ILE A 134 13.87 -11.59 6.48
N ILE A 135 13.13 -10.95 7.39
CA ILE A 135 13.06 -9.50 7.50
C ILE A 135 13.28 -9.14 8.96
N SER A 136 14.47 -8.63 9.27
CA SER A 136 14.88 -8.36 10.65
C SER A 136 14.25 -7.09 11.24
N PRO A 137 14.05 -7.04 12.57
CA PRO A 137 13.54 -5.86 13.24
C PRO A 137 14.56 -4.72 13.26
N VAL A 138 14.09 -3.52 12.94
CA VAL A 138 14.84 -2.26 13.05
C VAL A 138 14.56 -1.51 14.35
N ALA A 139 13.91 -2.18 15.30
CA ALA A 139 13.59 -1.65 16.62
C ALA A 139 13.80 -2.72 17.69
N ASN A 140 13.76 -2.31 18.96
CA ASN A 140 13.73 -3.24 20.08
C ASN A 140 12.34 -3.92 20.14
N MET A 141 12.31 -5.25 20.09
CA MET A 141 11.07 -6.03 20.07
C MET A 141 10.20 -5.86 21.31
N ASN A 142 10.80 -5.52 22.45
CA ASN A 142 10.09 -5.39 23.72
C ASN A 142 9.57 -3.98 23.97
N THR A 143 10.27 -2.96 23.45
CA THR A 143 9.97 -1.56 23.78
C THR A 143 9.47 -0.75 22.59
N GLY A 144 9.61 -1.23 21.36
CA GLY A 144 9.33 -0.44 20.15
C GLY A 144 10.42 0.58 19.79
N TYR A 145 11.39 0.80 20.69
CA TYR A 145 12.43 1.80 20.50
C TYR A 145 13.25 1.55 19.24
N ARG A 146 13.32 2.55 18.37
CA ARG A 146 13.92 2.47 17.04
C ARG A 146 15.43 2.40 17.13
N LYS A 147 16.03 1.43 16.44
CA LYS A 147 17.49 1.34 16.26
C LYS A 147 17.97 2.17 15.08
N VAL A 148 17.06 2.46 14.15
CA VAL A 148 17.31 3.23 12.93
C VAL A 148 16.21 4.30 12.80
N PRO A 149 16.56 5.60 12.87
CA PRO A 149 15.62 6.71 12.68
C PRO A 149 15.37 6.90 11.18
N ALA A 150 14.45 6.10 10.65
CA ALA A 150 14.09 6.09 9.24
C ALA A 150 12.67 5.56 9.06
N PHE A 151 12.07 5.82 7.89
CA PHE A 151 10.78 5.25 7.54
C PHE A 151 10.81 3.71 7.52
N GLY A 152 9.65 3.12 7.76
CA GLY A 152 9.47 1.68 7.71
C GLY A 152 9.67 1.09 6.32
N ASN A 153 9.96 -0.21 6.26
CA ASN A 153 10.26 -0.94 5.02
C ASN A 153 9.06 -1.09 4.05
N THR A 154 7.88 -0.59 4.42
CA THR A 154 6.71 -0.49 3.52
C THR A 154 6.31 0.94 3.17
N SER A 155 7.08 1.92 3.66
CA SER A 155 6.75 3.34 3.52
C SER A 155 5.29 3.57 3.97
N LEU A 156 4.49 4.31 3.19
CA LEU A 156 3.11 4.66 3.49
C LEU A 156 2.09 3.52 3.26
N ASN A 157 2.55 2.36 2.76
CA ASN A 157 1.65 1.24 2.48
C ASN A 157 1.31 0.48 3.75
N ASN A 158 0.06 0.05 3.89
CA ASN A 158 -0.38 -0.88 4.94
C ASN A 158 -0.35 -2.34 4.47
N MET A 159 0.52 -2.65 3.50
CA MET A 159 0.68 -3.99 2.97
C MET A 159 2.11 -4.24 2.46
N MET A 160 2.53 -5.51 2.47
CA MET A 160 3.78 -5.98 1.89
C MET A 160 3.54 -7.21 1.02
N LYS A 161 4.07 -7.20 -0.22
CA LYS A 161 4.11 -8.38 -1.08
C LYS A 161 5.43 -9.12 -0.93
N ILE A 162 5.36 -10.43 -0.75
CA ILE A 162 6.52 -11.31 -0.59
C ILE A 162 6.42 -12.44 -1.61
N LYS A 163 7.54 -12.76 -2.25
CA LYS A 163 7.66 -13.85 -3.22
C LYS A 163 8.69 -14.87 -2.74
N GLY A 164 8.57 -16.09 -3.24
CA GLY A 164 9.59 -17.12 -3.01
C GLY A 164 9.57 -17.74 -1.62
N LEU A 165 8.48 -17.59 -0.87
CA LEU A 165 8.25 -18.39 0.33
C LEU A 165 7.94 -19.84 -0.07
N VAL A 166 8.42 -20.77 0.74
CA VAL A 166 8.31 -22.20 0.47
C VAL A 166 6.89 -22.65 0.79
N GLU A 167 6.24 -23.32 -0.15
CA GLU A 167 4.91 -23.89 0.05
C GLU A 167 4.94 -24.99 1.12
N GLY A 168 3.93 -25.00 1.99
CA GLY A 168 3.82 -25.90 3.13
C GLY A 168 4.54 -25.43 4.39
N GLU A 169 5.43 -24.43 4.29
CA GLU A 169 6.17 -23.90 5.45
C GLU A 169 5.36 -22.83 6.19
N THR A 170 5.62 -22.74 7.50
CA THR A 170 4.99 -21.74 8.38
C THR A 170 5.95 -20.61 8.69
N TYR A 171 5.46 -19.38 8.57
CA TYR A 171 6.21 -18.16 8.82
C TYR A 171 5.54 -17.33 9.91
N TYR A 172 6.35 -16.54 10.61
CA TYR A 172 5.94 -15.70 11.73
C TYR A 172 6.29 -14.26 11.43
N TRP A 173 5.37 -13.34 11.69
CA TRP A 173 5.51 -11.94 11.31
C TRP A 173 4.80 -11.00 12.27
N THR A 174 5.27 -9.76 12.27
CA THR A 174 4.69 -8.66 13.03
C THR A 174 4.99 -7.34 12.34
N VAL A 175 4.31 -6.27 12.73
CA VAL A 175 4.43 -4.94 12.15
C VAL A 175 4.52 -3.89 13.27
N GLN A 176 5.31 -2.86 13.04
CA GLN A 176 5.41 -1.67 13.87
C GLN A 176 4.98 -0.44 13.06
N THR A 177 4.22 0.48 13.67
CA THR A 177 3.92 1.82 13.14
C THR A 177 5.06 2.78 13.47
N ILE A 178 5.34 3.71 12.58
CA ILE A 178 6.39 4.72 12.73
C ILE A 178 5.83 6.04 12.25
N ASP A 179 5.99 7.07 13.08
CA ASP A 179 5.54 8.41 12.75
C ASP A 179 6.60 9.23 12.01
N ASN A 180 6.29 10.49 11.72
CA ASN A 180 7.20 11.38 10.97
C ASN A 180 8.40 11.87 11.80
N THR A 181 8.38 11.70 13.12
CA THR A 181 9.53 11.96 14.00
C THR A 181 10.44 10.75 14.16
N PHE A 182 10.11 9.65 13.47
CA PHE A 182 10.75 8.34 13.60
C PHE A 182 10.54 7.67 14.95
N GLU A 183 9.54 8.09 15.74
CA GLU A 183 9.14 7.34 16.92
C GLU A 183 8.34 6.11 16.49
N GLY A 184 8.62 4.97 17.14
CA GLY A 184 8.00 3.69 16.80
C GLY A 184 6.99 3.26 17.85
N SER A 185 5.87 2.70 17.40
CA SER A 185 4.96 1.97 18.29
C SER A 185 5.64 0.72 18.87
N GLY A 186 4.97 0.01 19.77
CA GLY A 186 5.28 -1.40 19.99
C GLY A 186 5.07 -2.23 18.71
N TYR A 187 5.66 -3.43 18.64
CA TYR A 187 5.29 -4.38 17.59
C TYR A 187 3.91 -4.97 17.88
N ALA A 188 3.11 -5.18 16.84
CA ALA A 188 1.84 -5.88 16.93
C ALA A 188 2.03 -7.31 17.47
N PRO A 189 1.00 -7.91 18.10
CA PRO A 189 1.05 -9.32 18.47
C PRO A 189 1.43 -10.19 17.27
N GLU A 190 2.48 -10.99 17.42
CA GLU A 190 3.00 -11.83 16.34
C GLU A 190 1.90 -12.73 15.79
N GLN A 191 1.79 -12.75 14.46
CA GLN A 191 0.92 -13.66 13.72
C GLN A 191 1.75 -14.70 12.98
N SER A 192 1.13 -15.82 12.64
CA SER A 192 1.75 -16.84 11.78
C SER A 192 0.84 -17.25 10.65
N PHE A 193 1.44 -17.74 9.57
CA PHE A 193 0.72 -18.30 8.42
C PHE A 193 1.50 -19.44 7.80
N THR A 194 0.77 -20.43 7.28
CA THR A 194 1.34 -21.49 6.45
C THR A 194 1.11 -21.15 4.98
N VAL A 195 2.16 -21.19 4.18
CA VAL A 195 2.06 -20.86 2.76
C VAL A 195 1.37 -21.99 2.03
N VAL A 196 0.17 -21.72 1.54
CA VAL A 196 -0.54 -22.59 0.61
C VAL A 196 -0.96 -21.71 -0.56
N TYR A 197 -0.32 -21.89 -1.71
CA TYR A 197 -0.68 -21.12 -2.88
C TYR A 197 -1.96 -21.69 -3.45
N THR A 198 -3.06 -20.97 -3.28
CA THR A 198 -4.27 -21.32 -4.02
C THR A 198 -4.05 -20.90 -5.47
N GLY A 199 -4.35 -21.80 -6.41
CA GLY A 199 -4.42 -21.46 -7.86
C GLY A 199 -5.65 -20.60 -8.19
N LEU A 200 -6.30 -20.02 -7.18
CA LEU A 200 -7.45 -19.15 -7.31
C LEU A 200 -6.93 -17.72 -7.41
N ASN A 201 -6.72 -17.27 -8.64
CA ASN A 201 -6.68 -15.84 -8.91
C ASN A 201 -8.10 -15.30 -8.77
N GLN A 202 -8.27 -14.18 -8.07
CA GLN A 202 -9.46 -13.37 -8.25
C GLN A 202 -9.47 -12.96 -9.72
N LEU A 203 -10.36 -13.55 -10.52
CA LEU A 203 -10.62 -13.07 -11.87
C LEU A 203 -11.06 -11.62 -11.72
N GLU A 204 -10.18 -10.68 -12.08
CA GLU A 204 -10.62 -9.33 -12.42
C GLU A 204 -11.77 -9.48 -13.41
N GLU A 205 -12.86 -8.75 -13.21
CA GLU A 205 -14.05 -8.81 -14.07
C GLU A 205 -13.76 -8.21 -15.46
N GLU A 206 -12.77 -8.70 -16.20
CA GLU A 206 -12.75 -8.60 -17.66
C GLU A 206 -13.71 -9.64 -18.26
N GLY A 207 -14.96 -9.64 -17.77
CA GLY A 207 -16.00 -10.54 -18.24
C GLY A 207 -16.96 -9.84 -19.18
N PHE A 208 -17.43 -10.59 -20.17
CA PHE A 208 -18.48 -10.18 -21.10
C PHE A 208 -19.74 -9.64 -20.37
N SER A 209 -20.48 -8.76 -21.03
CA SER A 209 -21.73 -8.18 -20.54
C SER A 209 -22.94 -8.96 -21.07
N LEU A 210 -24.02 -9.04 -20.28
CA LEU A 210 -25.31 -9.58 -20.70
C LEU A 210 -26.37 -8.48 -20.59
N PHE A 211 -26.96 -8.06 -21.71
CA PHE A 211 -27.93 -6.96 -21.73
C PHE A 211 -29.05 -7.17 -22.77
N PRO A 212 -30.32 -6.88 -22.46
CA PRO A 212 -30.82 -6.43 -21.16
C PRO A 212 -30.90 -7.60 -20.15
N ASN A 213 -30.66 -7.30 -18.88
CA ASN A 213 -30.92 -8.21 -17.77
C ASN A 213 -31.80 -7.49 -16.74
N PRO A 214 -33.07 -7.90 -16.55
CA PRO A 214 -33.76 -9.04 -17.16
C PRO A 214 -34.08 -8.86 -18.65
N ALA A 215 -34.05 -9.95 -19.42
CA ALA A 215 -34.37 -9.99 -20.85
C ALA A 215 -35.85 -10.34 -21.10
N SER A 216 -36.41 -9.82 -22.20
CA SER A 216 -37.79 -10.06 -22.62
C SER A 216 -37.81 -10.44 -24.10
N GLY A 217 -37.40 -11.68 -24.40
CA GLY A 217 -37.34 -12.24 -25.74
C GLY A 217 -35.92 -12.36 -26.31
N GLU A 218 -35.03 -11.41 -26.08
CA GLU A 218 -33.63 -11.50 -26.54
C GLU A 218 -32.65 -10.83 -25.57
N PHE A 219 -31.38 -11.24 -25.63
CA PHE A 219 -30.29 -10.56 -24.95
C PHE A 219 -28.98 -10.61 -25.74
N GLU A 220 -28.17 -9.59 -25.57
CA GLU A 220 -26.86 -9.43 -26.16
C GLU A 220 -25.77 -9.86 -25.17
N ILE A 221 -24.79 -10.61 -25.69
CA ILE A 221 -23.50 -10.88 -25.08
C ILE A 221 -22.50 -9.87 -25.67
N GLY A 222 -22.06 -8.89 -24.89
CA GLY A 222 -21.11 -7.85 -25.30
C GLY A 222 -19.74 -7.98 -24.63
N ASN A 223 -18.79 -7.12 -25.03
CA ASN A 223 -17.41 -7.11 -24.51
C ASN A 223 -16.66 -8.45 -24.66
N LEU A 224 -16.88 -9.13 -25.79
CA LEU A 224 -16.08 -10.30 -26.15
C LEU A 224 -14.69 -9.84 -26.63
N SER A 225 -13.64 -10.53 -26.18
CA SER A 225 -12.26 -10.20 -26.52
C SER A 225 -11.96 -10.41 -28.01
N ASP A 226 -11.14 -9.52 -28.59
CA ASP A 226 -10.85 -9.47 -30.04
C ASP A 226 -9.98 -10.65 -30.55
N ASP A 227 -9.47 -11.51 -29.66
CA ASP A 227 -8.46 -12.55 -29.97
C ASP A 227 -9.02 -13.99 -30.02
N SER A 228 -10.30 -14.21 -29.75
CA SER A 228 -10.89 -15.57 -29.78
C SER A 228 -11.22 -16.02 -31.20
N LYS A 229 -10.43 -16.94 -31.75
CA LYS A 229 -10.70 -17.56 -33.07
C LYS A 229 -11.96 -18.40 -33.05
N ASN A 230 -12.23 -19.12 -31.95
CA ASN A 230 -13.49 -19.81 -31.70
C ASN A 230 -14.05 -19.46 -30.32
N THR A 231 -15.32 -19.07 -30.29
CA THR A 231 -16.08 -18.80 -29.06
C THR A 231 -17.29 -19.72 -29.02
N THR A 232 -17.38 -20.56 -27.99
CA THR A 232 -18.56 -21.40 -27.74
C THR A 232 -19.36 -20.83 -26.58
N VAL A 233 -20.62 -20.51 -26.82
CA VAL A 233 -21.58 -20.06 -25.80
C VAL A 233 -22.48 -21.24 -25.46
N ARG A 234 -22.59 -21.57 -24.18
CA ARG A 234 -23.53 -22.58 -23.65
C ARG A 234 -24.44 -21.93 -22.63
N ILE A 235 -25.73 -22.20 -22.75
CA ILE A 235 -26.76 -21.62 -21.89
C ILE A 235 -27.51 -22.73 -21.18
N TYR A 236 -27.64 -22.62 -19.87
CA TYR A 236 -28.27 -23.60 -19.01
C TYR A 236 -29.42 -22.97 -18.22
N ASP A 237 -30.48 -23.72 -17.98
CA ASP A 237 -31.52 -23.32 -17.03
C ASP A 237 -31.08 -23.55 -15.57
N ASN A 238 -31.93 -23.18 -14.62
CA ASN A 238 -31.67 -23.32 -13.18
C ASN A 238 -31.55 -24.77 -12.69
N THR A 239 -31.93 -25.76 -13.51
CA THR A 239 -31.77 -27.19 -13.21
C THR A 239 -30.45 -27.75 -13.75
N GLY A 240 -29.69 -26.93 -14.49
CA GLY A 240 -28.47 -27.33 -15.19
C GLY A 240 -28.73 -28.01 -16.53
N ARG A 241 -29.97 -28.02 -17.03
CA ARG A 241 -30.27 -28.51 -18.39
C ARG A 241 -29.82 -27.48 -19.41
N LYS A 242 -29.06 -27.95 -20.42
CA LYS A 242 -28.57 -27.11 -21.51
C LYS A 242 -29.71 -26.73 -22.46
N ILE A 243 -29.94 -25.43 -22.61
CA ILE A 243 -30.99 -24.83 -23.42
C ILE A 243 -30.49 -24.50 -24.82
N LYS A 244 -29.25 -23.97 -24.92
CA LYS A 244 -28.68 -23.54 -26.19
C LYS A 244 -27.17 -23.71 -26.18
N GLU A 245 -26.60 -24.05 -27.34
CA GLU A 245 -25.16 -24.08 -27.59
C GLU A 245 -24.89 -23.50 -28.97
N LEU A 246 -23.99 -22.52 -29.04
CA LEU A 246 -23.64 -21.83 -30.28
C LEU A 246 -22.11 -21.72 -30.33
N THR A 247 -21.55 -21.95 -31.51
CA THR A 247 -20.12 -21.74 -31.77
C THR A 247 -19.99 -20.68 -32.84
N PHE A 248 -19.16 -19.69 -32.55
CA PHE A 248 -18.87 -18.56 -33.43
C PHE A 248 -17.41 -18.59 -33.82
N THR A 249 -17.14 -18.31 -35.10
CA THR A 249 -15.80 -18.19 -35.66
C THR A 249 -15.67 -16.80 -36.27
N GLY A 250 -14.82 -15.94 -35.69
CA GLY A 250 -14.56 -14.58 -36.18
C GLY A 250 -14.70 -13.46 -35.12
N ASN A 251 -14.29 -12.25 -35.49
CA ASN A 251 -14.13 -11.09 -34.59
C ASN A 251 -15.44 -10.34 -34.28
N SER A 252 -16.49 -11.07 -33.86
CA SER A 252 -17.75 -10.43 -33.47
C SER A 252 -17.68 -9.98 -32.01
N LYS A 253 -17.62 -8.67 -31.76
CA LYS A 253 -17.63 -8.08 -30.41
C LYS A 253 -18.93 -8.27 -29.64
N LYS A 254 -19.99 -8.72 -30.33
CA LYS A 254 -21.35 -8.84 -29.82
C LYS A 254 -22.04 -10.07 -30.41
N ILE A 255 -22.80 -10.79 -29.59
CA ILE A 255 -23.63 -11.94 -30.00
C ILE A 255 -25.03 -11.73 -29.45
N VAL A 256 -26.05 -11.77 -30.32
CA VAL A 256 -27.46 -11.71 -29.92
C VAL A 256 -28.00 -13.13 -29.72
N ILE A 257 -28.63 -13.36 -28.57
CA ILE A 257 -29.29 -14.60 -28.22
C ILE A 257 -30.79 -14.36 -28.19
N ASP A 258 -31.47 -15.00 -29.13
CA ASP A 258 -32.92 -15.17 -29.08
C ASP A 258 -33.28 -16.17 -27.97
N ALA A 259 -34.11 -15.70 -27.04
CA ALA A 259 -34.67 -16.38 -25.88
C ALA A 259 -36.21 -16.39 -25.94
N GLU A 260 -36.82 -16.13 -27.10
CA GLU A 260 -38.27 -16.21 -27.27
C GLU A 260 -38.76 -17.63 -27.00
N GLY A 261 -39.81 -17.75 -26.19
CA GLY A 261 -40.38 -19.03 -25.77
C GLY A 261 -39.61 -19.75 -24.66
N TRP A 262 -38.59 -19.14 -24.05
CA TRP A 262 -37.98 -19.67 -22.83
C TRP A 262 -38.88 -19.39 -21.63
N ASP A 263 -38.92 -20.32 -20.68
CA ASP A 263 -39.64 -20.12 -19.42
C ASP A 263 -39.03 -18.95 -18.62
N ALA A 264 -39.88 -18.18 -17.93
CA ALA A 264 -39.39 -17.12 -17.05
C ALA A 264 -38.54 -17.72 -15.92
N GLY A 265 -37.33 -17.20 -15.71
CA GLY A 265 -36.41 -17.80 -14.74
C GLY A 265 -34.96 -17.32 -14.83
N LEU A 266 -34.11 -17.94 -14.01
CA LEU A 266 -32.67 -17.71 -13.95
C LEU A 266 -31.95 -18.67 -14.90
N TYR A 267 -31.09 -18.11 -15.75
CA TYR A 267 -30.25 -18.86 -16.69
C TYR A 267 -28.77 -18.53 -16.47
N PHE A 268 -27.91 -19.49 -16.81
CA PHE A 268 -26.46 -19.37 -16.73
C PHE A 268 -25.87 -19.41 -18.14
N VAL A 269 -25.09 -18.39 -18.47
CA VAL A 269 -24.38 -18.27 -19.74
C VAL A 269 -22.90 -18.54 -19.49
N ASN A 270 -22.39 -19.61 -20.08
CA ASN A 270 -21.00 -20.01 -20.05
C ASN A 270 -20.37 -19.72 -21.41
N ILE A 271 -19.25 -19.00 -21.41
CA ILE A 271 -18.48 -18.73 -22.63
C ILE A 271 -17.14 -19.45 -22.54
N PHE A 272 -16.82 -20.19 -23.60
CA PHE A 272 -15.56 -20.89 -23.78
C PHE A 272 -14.80 -20.27 -24.94
N THR A 273 -13.62 -19.73 -24.69
CA THR A 273 -12.69 -19.25 -25.71
C THR A 273 -11.49 -20.19 -25.81
N ASP A 274 -10.76 -20.16 -26.92
CA ASP A 274 -9.54 -20.97 -27.11
C ASP A 274 -8.46 -20.69 -26.03
N GLN A 275 -8.52 -19.52 -25.37
CA GLN A 275 -7.68 -19.14 -24.24
C GLN A 275 -8.36 -19.46 -22.89
N LYS A 276 -8.68 -20.74 -22.64
CA LYS A 276 -8.89 -21.37 -21.32
C LYS A 276 -9.77 -20.69 -20.24
N GLU A 277 -10.48 -19.61 -20.50
CA GLU A 277 -11.34 -18.96 -19.52
C GLU A 277 -12.80 -19.40 -19.71
N THR A 278 -13.34 -20.01 -18.66
CA THR A 278 -14.79 -20.21 -18.52
C THR A 278 -15.31 -19.09 -17.66
N VAL A 279 -15.87 -18.05 -18.28
CA VAL A 279 -16.58 -17.00 -17.55
C VAL A 279 -18.07 -17.36 -17.53
N ILE A 280 -18.65 -17.37 -16.32
CA ILE A 280 -20.07 -17.66 -16.10
C ILE A 280 -20.77 -16.36 -15.72
N ARG A 281 -21.88 -16.06 -16.40
CA ARG A 281 -22.76 -14.93 -16.07
C ARG A 281 -24.21 -15.40 -15.91
N LYS A 282 -24.94 -14.71 -15.04
CA LYS A 282 -26.34 -14.98 -14.75
C LYS A 282 -27.22 -14.01 -15.55
N ILE A 283 -28.32 -14.50 -16.11
CA ILE A 283 -29.34 -13.66 -16.74
C ILE A 283 -30.73 -14.09 -16.29
N MET A 284 -31.60 -13.10 -16.06
CA MET A 284 -33.01 -13.31 -15.79
C MET A 284 -33.82 -13.18 -17.07
N ILE A 285 -34.68 -14.14 -17.37
CA ILE A 285 -35.68 -14.06 -18.45
C ILE A 285 -37.05 -13.78 -17.83
N LYS A 286 -37.79 -12.83 -18.40
CA LYS A 286 -39.16 -12.46 -18.01
C LYS A 286 -40.20 -13.15 -18.85
#